data_AF-A0A661G399-F1
#
_entry.id   AF-A0A661G399-F1
#
_cell.length_a   1.000
_cell.length_b   1.000
_cell.length_c   1.000
_cell.angle_alpha   90.00
_cell.angle_beta   90.00
_cell.angle_gamma   90.00
#
_symmetry.space_group_name_H-M   'P 1'
#
loop_
_entity.id
_entity.type
_entity.pdbx_description
1 polymer ?
#
loop_
_entity_poly.entity_id
_entity_poly.type
_entity_poly.pdbx_seq_one_letter_code
_entity_poly.pdbx_strand_id
1 'polypeptide(L)'
;MSTVRFHEQTLTRAVRRGIWAVTSLALPGWAMGAPVGGQVVAGSAAIAQAGTKTTITQSTAKGAINWQSFSIGTNEYVQFVQPGSTSVTLNRVVGNDPSQLLGQMSANGQIFLVNPSGVYFGANAR
;
A
#
# COMPACT_ATOMS: atom_id res chain seq x y z
N MET A 1 -2.88 -85.02 -14.62
CA MET A 1 -2.20 -84.14 -13.64
C MET A 1 -1.63 -82.97 -14.42
N SER A 2 -2.43 -81.90 -14.56
CA SER A 2 -2.25 -80.84 -15.56
C SER A 2 -1.14 -79.85 -15.17
N THR A 3 -0.34 -79.49 -16.16
CA THR A 3 0.70 -78.46 -16.12
C THR A 3 0.08 -77.06 -16.15
N VAL A 4 0.45 -76.20 -15.18
CA VAL A 4 0.06 -74.79 -15.16
C VAL A 4 1.18 -73.97 -15.82
N ARG A 5 0.85 -73.27 -16.91
CA ARG A 5 1.73 -72.29 -17.57
C ARG A 5 1.56 -70.93 -16.90
N PHE A 6 2.68 -70.31 -16.51
CA PHE A 6 2.70 -68.91 -16.07
C PHE A 6 2.74 -67.98 -17.30
N HIS A 7 1.85 -67.00 -17.32
CA HIS A 7 1.69 -66.01 -18.37
C HIS A 7 2.41 -64.72 -17.93
N GLU A 8 3.51 -64.38 -18.59
CA GLU A 8 4.26 -63.14 -18.38
C GLU A 8 3.43 -61.94 -18.87
N GLN A 9 3.11 -60.99 -17.98
CA GLN A 9 2.47 -59.73 -18.37
C GLN A 9 3.51 -58.63 -18.56
N THR A 10 3.53 -58.10 -19.79
CA THR A 10 4.43 -57.08 -20.31
C THR A 10 4.03 -55.69 -19.82
N LEU A 11 5.00 -54.93 -19.30
CA LEU A 11 4.83 -53.55 -18.81
C LEU A 11 4.76 -52.56 -19.98
N THR A 12 3.64 -51.84 -20.13
CA THR A 12 3.54 -50.73 -21.09
C THR A 12 3.42 -49.39 -20.35
N ARG A 13 4.48 -48.59 -20.43
CA ARG A 13 4.60 -47.24 -19.87
C ARG A 13 3.57 -46.29 -20.50
N ALA A 14 2.69 -45.71 -19.69
CA ALA A 14 1.89 -44.55 -20.09
C ALA A 14 2.68 -43.26 -19.84
N VAL A 15 3.10 -42.58 -20.91
CA VAL A 15 3.66 -41.23 -20.82
C VAL A 15 2.51 -40.24 -20.72
N ARG A 16 2.23 -39.76 -19.50
CA ARG A 16 1.30 -38.64 -19.28
C ARG A 16 1.99 -37.32 -19.66
N ARG A 17 1.54 -36.70 -20.75
CA ARG A 17 1.85 -35.30 -21.06
C ARG A 17 1.20 -34.40 -20.01
N GLY A 18 1.99 -33.93 -19.04
CA GLY A 18 1.56 -32.92 -18.07
C GLY A 18 1.55 -31.55 -18.73
N ILE A 19 0.36 -30.96 -18.89
CA ILE A 19 0.22 -29.54 -19.20
C ILE A 19 0.50 -28.78 -17.90
N TRP A 20 1.63 -28.07 -17.85
CA TRP A 20 1.91 -27.13 -16.76
C TRP A 20 1.06 -25.87 -16.99
N ALA A 21 -0.08 -25.79 -16.31
CA ALA A 21 -0.81 -24.54 -16.19
C ALA A 21 0.03 -23.58 -15.32
N VAL A 22 0.62 -22.56 -15.94
CA VAL A 22 1.21 -21.44 -15.22
C VAL A 22 0.05 -20.57 -14.74
N THR A 23 -0.37 -20.78 -13.49
CA THR A 23 -1.30 -19.88 -12.82
C THR A 23 -0.53 -18.62 -12.46
N SER A 24 -0.69 -17.56 -13.25
CA SER A 24 -0.18 -16.23 -12.92
C SER A 24 -0.84 -15.77 -11.61
N LEU A 25 -0.06 -15.78 -10.53
CA LEU A 25 -0.49 -15.23 -9.25
C LEU A 25 -0.52 -13.70 -9.39
N ALA A 26 -1.70 -13.13 -9.61
CA ALA A 26 -1.89 -11.69 -9.54
C ALA A 26 -1.71 -11.25 -8.07
N LEU A 27 -0.53 -10.73 -7.74
CA LEU A 27 -0.34 -10.03 -6.47
C LEU A 27 -1.26 -8.81 -6.49
N PRO A 28 -2.07 -8.55 -5.44
CA PRO A 28 -2.89 -7.35 -5.37
C PRO A 28 -1.97 -6.14 -5.52
N GLY A 29 -2.15 -5.40 -6.62
CA GLY A 29 -1.46 -4.15 -6.83
C GLY A 29 -1.93 -3.17 -5.76
N TRP A 30 -1.00 -2.73 -4.92
CA TRP A 30 -1.23 -1.58 -4.05
C TRP A 30 -1.69 -0.44 -4.94
N ALA A 31 -2.86 0.14 -4.66
CA ALA A 31 -3.32 1.32 -5.36
C ALA A 31 -2.22 2.40 -5.20
N MET A 32 -1.57 2.77 -6.30
CA MET A 32 -0.42 3.67 -6.33
C MET A 32 -0.79 5.13 -6.00
N GLY A 33 -1.96 5.36 -5.40
CA GLY A 33 -2.48 6.68 -5.03
C GLY A 33 -2.12 7.10 -3.61
N ALA A 34 -2.00 6.15 -2.67
CA ALA A 34 -1.92 6.46 -1.24
C ALA A 34 -0.53 6.93 -0.82
N PRO A 35 -0.38 7.60 0.35
CA PRO A 35 0.94 7.89 0.91
C PRO A 35 1.71 6.60 1.21
N VAL A 36 3.00 6.55 0.88
CA VAL A 36 3.83 5.33 1.04
C VAL A 36 5.11 5.63 1.80
N GLY A 37 5.55 4.66 2.60
CA GLY A 37 6.85 4.70 3.26
C GLY A 37 6.94 5.73 4.39
N GLY A 38 5.83 6.01 5.08
CA GLY A 38 5.80 6.94 6.20
C GLY A 38 6.71 6.51 7.35
N GLN A 39 7.56 7.41 7.82
CA GLN A 39 8.49 7.23 8.94
C GLN A 39 8.36 8.43 9.89
N VAL A 40 7.95 8.19 11.13
CA VAL A 40 7.85 9.24 12.14
C VAL A 40 9.24 9.60 12.63
N VAL A 41 9.66 10.85 12.41
CA VAL A 41 11.02 11.34 12.72
C VAL A 41 11.05 12.35 13.87
N ALA A 42 9.89 12.88 14.28
CA ALA A 42 9.75 13.69 15.48
C ALA A 42 8.33 13.58 16.08
N GLY A 43 8.23 13.71 17.39
CA GLY A 43 6.98 13.51 18.11
C GLY A 43 6.57 12.04 18.16
N SER A 44 5.27 11.77 18.29
CA SER A 44 4.72 10.41 18.25
C SER A 44 3.44 10.38 17.43
N ALA A 45 3.40 9.44 16.48
CA ALA A 45 2.24 9.16 15.66
C ALA A 45 2.24 7.68 15.23
N ALA A 46 1.05 7.15 14.97
CA ALA A 46 0.84 5.85 14.35
C ALA A 46 0.21 6.04 12.96
N ILE A 47 0.67 5.26 11.99
CA ILE A 47 0.16 5.28 10.61
C ILE A 47 -0.50 3.93 10.35
N ALA A 48 -1.78 3.94 9.98
CA ALA A 48 -2.54 2.75 9.65
C ALA A 48 -3.23 2.90 8.29
N GLN A 49 -3.13 1.88 7.44
CA GLN A 49 -3.77 1.83 6.13
C GLN A 49 -4.77 0.67 6.08
N ALA A 50 -5.99 0.97 5.63
CA ALA A 50 -7.06 -0.01 5.44
C ALA A 50 -7.84 0.33 4.16
N GLY A 51 -7.70 -0.50 3.13
CA GLY A 51 -8.26 -0.22 1.81
C GLY A 51 -7.75 1.12 1.27
N THR A 52 -8.67 2.02 0.91
CA THR A 52 -8.35 3.35 0.38
C THR A 52 -8.20 4.43 1.46
N LYS A 53 -8.23 4.06 2.75
CA LYS A 53 -8.10 4.99 3.87
C LYS A 53 -6.74 4.86 4.54
N THR A 54 -6.04 5.98 4.67
CA THR A 54 -4.86 6.12 5.55
C THR A 54 -5.25 6.96 6.76
N THR A 55 -5.00 6.46 7.97
CA THR A 55 -5.22 7.18 9.22
C THR A 55 -3.88 7.43 9.91
N ILE A 56 -3.61 8.69 10.26
CA ILE A 56 -2.44 9.12 11.01
C ILE A 56 -2.92 9.61 12.37
N THR A 57 -2.66 8.83 13.41
CA THR A 57 -3.02 9.18 14.79
C THR A 57 -1.81 9.74 15.51
N GLN A 58 -1.77 11.06 15.70
CA GLN A 58 -0.70 11.76 16.40
C GLN A 58 -1.06 11.96 17.87
N SER A 59 -0.12 11.68 18.78
CA SER A 59 -0.30 11.82 20.23
C SER A 59 0.43 13.03 20.83
N THR A 60 1.36 13.64 20.09
CA THR A 60 2.10 14.85 20.52
C THR A 60 1.57 16.13 19.88
N ALA A 61 1.78 17.29 20.50
CA ALA A 61 1.35 18.58 19.95
C ALA A 61 2.05 18.93 18.62
N LYS A 62 3.28 18.47 18.43
CA LYS A 62 4.04 18.60 17.18
C LYS A 62 4.53 17.23 16.74
N GLY A 63 4.48 16.96 15.44
CA GLY A 63 5.01 15.74 14.84
C GLY A 63 5.64 16.01 13.48
N ALA A 64 6.57 15.16 13.07
CA ALA A 64 7.14 15.19 11.73
C ALA A 64 7.22 13.77 11.17
N ILE A 65 6.82 13.61 9.91
CA ILE A 65 6.79 12.34 9.20
C ILE A 65 7.48 12.52 7.85
N ASN A 66 8.50 11.70 7.61
CA ASN A 66 9.09 11.56 6.28
C ASN A 66 8.29 10.53 5.48
N TRP A 67 8.09 10.78 4.20
CA TRP A 67 7.35 9.92 3.28
C TRP A 67 8.18 9.64 2.04
N GLN A 68 8.16 8.39 1.55
CA GLN A 68 8.74 8.07 0.25
C GLN A 68 7.92 8.71 -0.87
N SER A 69 6.60 8.69 -0.74
CA SER A 69 5.67 9.46 -1.57
C SER A 69 4.49 9.90 -0.71
N PHE A 70 3.93 11.08 -1.02
CA PHE A 70 2.70 11.54 -0.41
C PHE A 70 1.76 12.02 -1.52
N SER A 71 0.90 11.12 -1.96
CA SER A 71 -0.21 11.39 -2.89
C SER A 71 -1.51 10.92 -2.24
N ILE A 72 -2.63 11.37 -2.78
CA ILE A 72 -3.97 10.90 -2.42
C ILE A 72 -4.75 10.74 -3.71
N GLY A 73 -5.00 9.51 -4.14
CA GLY A 73 -5.80 9.22 -5.32
C GLY A 73 -7.27 9.64 -5.15
N THR A 74 -8.02 9.79 -6.26
CA THR A 74 -9.40 10.32 -6.26
C THR A 74 -10.37 9.59 -5.31
N ASN A 75 -10.18 8.29 -5.09
CA ASN A 75 -11.02 7.45 -4.23
C ASN A 75 -10.41 7.20 -2.84
N GLU A 76 -9.33 7.90 -2.50
CA GLU A 76 -8.60 7.72 -1.26
C GLU A 76 -8.87 8.84 -0.27
N TYR A 77 -8.66 8.49 0.99
CA TYR A 77 -8.89 9.38 2.12
C TYR A 77 -7.74 9.30 3.11
N VAL A 78 -7.12 10.43 3.40
CA VAL A 78 -6.12 10.57 4.46
C VAL A 78 -6.72 11.35 5.62
N GLN A 79 -6.73 10.74 6.81
CA GLN A 79 -7.25 11.37 8.02
C GLN A 79 -6.12 11.54 9.04
N PHE A 80 -5.92 12.77 9.50
CA PHE A 80 -5.07 13.08 10.65
C PHE A 80 -5.94 13.26 11.89
N VAL A 81 -5.70 12.43 12.90
CA VAL A 81 -6.29 12.55 14.25
C VAL A 81 -5.18 13.04 15.17
N GLN A 82 -5.23 14.32 15.51
CA GLN A 82 -4.23 15.02 16.32
C GLN A 82 -4.79 15.38 17.71
N PRO A 83 -3.95 15.74 18.71
CA PRO A 83 -4.44 16.03 20.06
C PRO A 83 -5.40 17.23 20.17
N GLY A 84 -5.37 18.17 19.20
CA GLY A 84 -6.17 19.38 19.23
C GLY A 84 -5.94 20.25 17.99
N SER A 85 -6.71 21.33 17.87
CA SER A 85 -6.70 22.21 16.69
C SER A 85 -5.43 23.04 16.50
N THR A 86 -4.65 23.19 17.57
CA THR A 86 -3.34 23.85 17.55
C THR A 86 -2.19 22.89 17.28
N SER A 87 -2.45 21.58 17.23
CA SER A 87 -1.44 20.58 16.95
C SER A 87 -1.01 20.62 15.49
N VAL A 88 0.27 20.34 15.25
CA VAL A 88 0.90 20.44 13.94
C VAL A 88 1.52 19.12 13.54
N THR A 89 1.34 18.73 12.27
CA THR A 89 2.10 17.64 11.64
C THR A 89 2.83 18.17 10.41
N LEU A 90 4.15 18.01 10.37
CA LEU A 90 4.96 18.24 9.17
C LEU A 90 5.09 16.92 8.40
N ASN A 91 4.58 16.89 7.17
CA ASN A 91 4.79 15.81 6.22
C ASN A 91 5.86 16.25 5.22
N ARG A 92 6.96 15.50 5.13
CA ARG A 92 8.06 15.78 4.20
C ARG A 92 8.20 14.60 3.23
N VAL A 93 8.07 14.86 1.94
CA VAL A 93 8.41 13.87 0.91
C VAL A 93 9.92 13.88 0.70
N VAL A 94 10.54 12.71 0.81
CA VAL A 94 11.98 12.50 0.57
C VAL A 94 12.26 11.74 -0.74
N GLY A 95 11.22 11.21 -1.38
CA GLY A 95 11.30 10.69 -2.74
C GLY A 95 11.27 11.79 -3.79
N ASN A 96 11.34 11.38 -5.06
CA ASN A 96 11.53 12.29 -6.18
C ASN A 96 10.23 12.63 -6.94
N ASP A 97 9.10 12.01 -6.59
CA ASP A 97 7.84 12.22 -7.30
C ASP A 97 7.05 13.40 -6.71
N PRO A 98 6.35 14.19 -7.54
CA PRO A 98 5.46 15.24 -7.07
C PRO A 98 4.27 14.65 -6.29
N SER A 99 3.75 15.44 -5.35
CA SER A 99 2.55 15.09 -4.59
C SER A 99 1.30 15.38 -5.41
N GLN A 100 0.53 14.33 -5.70
CA GLN A 100 -0.76 14.41 -6.41
C GLN A 100 -1.89 14.31 -5.39
N LEU A 101 -2.50 15.43 -5.02
CA LEU A 101 -3.60 15.45 -4.05
C LEU A 101 -4.91 15.52 -4.81
N LEU A 102 -5.48 14.36 -5.15
CA LEU A 102 -6.67 14.22 -5.99
C LEU A 102 -7.91 13.79 -5.18
N GLY A 103 -7.70 13.12 -4.06
CA GLY A 103 -8.74 12.65 -3.15
C GLY A 103 -8.94 13.56 -1.94
N GLN A 104 -9.24 12.94 -0.80
CA GLN A 104 -9.70 13.64 0.39
C GLN A 104 -8.63 13.65 1.48
N MET A 105 -8.43 14.79 2.13
CA MET A 105 -7.60 14.93 3.33
C MET A 105 -8.39 15.64 4.42
N SER A 106 -8.39 15.10 5.64
CA SER A 106 -8.92 15.81 6.80
C SER A 106 -7.94 15.82 7.96
N ALA A 107 -8.02 16.87 8.76
CA ALA A 107 -7.27 17.01 10.00
C ALA A 107 -8.10 17.83 10.99
N ASN A 108 -8.07 17.44 12.26
CA ASN A 108 -8.63 18.28 13.32
C ASN A 108 -7.65 19.35 13.82
N GLY A 109 -6.39 19.32 13.38
CA GLY A 109 -5.37 20.35 13.58
C GLY A 109 -4.73 20.80 12.27
N GLN A 110 -3.45 21.16 12.30
CA GLN A 110 -2.74 21.77 11.18
C GLN A 110 -1.80 20.78 10.50
N ILE A 111 -1.79 20.81 9.17
CA ILE A 111 -0.96 19.96 8.33
C ILE A 111 -0.09 20.84 7.44
N PHE A 112 1.22 20.56 7.45
CA PHE A 112 2.15 21.11 6.49
C PHE A 112 2.64 19.98 5.60
N LEU A 113 2.65 20.20 4.29
CA LEU A 113 3.23 19.28 3.32
C LEU A 113 4.36 19.99 2.58
N VAL A 114 5.55 19.37 2.60
CA VAL A 114 6.71 19.82 1.85
C VAL A 114 7.13 18.72 0.90
N ASN A 115 7.12 19.03 -0.40
CA ASN A 115 7.65 18.18 -1.44
C ASN A 115 8.46 19.04 -2.43
N PRO A 116 9.80 18.89 -2.49
CA PRO A 116 10.65 19.64 -3.43
C PRO A 116 10.28 19.41 -4.89
N SER A 117 9.73 18.24 -5.23
CA SER A 117 9.26 17.93 -6.59
C SER A 117 7.92 18.60 -6.94
N GLY A 118 7.29 19.27 -5.97
CA GLY A 118 6.05 20.02 -6.14
C GLY A 118 4.83 19.34 -5.52
N VAL A 119 3.79 20.15 -5.34
CA VAL A 119 2.50 19.74 -4.82
C VAL A 119 1.43 20.33 -5.73
N TYR A 120 0.51 19.50 -6.22
CA TYR A 120 -0.65 19.99 -6.95
C TYR A 120 -1.93 19.33 -6.45
N PHE A 121 -3.02 20.10 -6.54
CA PHE A 121 -4.34 19.70 -6.09
C PHE A 121 -5.23 19.47 -7.31
N GLY A 122 -5.90 18.32 -7.34
CA GLY A 122 -6.89 18.00 -8.37
C GLY A 122 -8.19 18.78 -8.16
N ALA A 123 -9.00 18.89 -9.20
CA ALA A 123 -10.26 19.66 -9.18
C ALA A 123 -11.27 19.22 -8.10
N ASN A 124 -11.18 17.97 -7.64
CA ASN A 124 -12.06 17.40 -6.62
C ASN A 124 -11.37 17.21 -5.26
N ALA A 125 -10.15 17.70 -5.10
CA ALA A 125 -9.42 17.58 -3.85
C ALA A 125 -10.08 18.42 -2.76
N ARG A 126 -10.18 17.87 -1.55
CA ARG A 126 -10.81 18.54 -0.39
C ARG A 126 -10.24 18.06 0.93
#